data_AF-A0A3S1XUC4-F1
#
_entry.id   AF-A0A3S1XUC4-F1
#
_cell.length_a   1.000
_cell.length_b   1.000
_cell.length_c   1.000
_cell.angle_alpha   90.00
_cell.angle_beta   90.00
_cell.angle_gamma   90.00
#
_symmetry.space_group_name_H-M   'P 1'
#
loop_
_entity.id
_entity.type
_entity.pdbx_description
1 polymer ?
#
loop_
_entity_poly.entity_id
_entity_poly.type
_entity_poly.pdbx_seq_one_letter_code
_entity_poly.pdbx_strand_id
1 'polypeptide(L)' 'MSRSERLLALIQCLRRHRRPVSGQALADELGISIRTLYRDIATLQGQGAPIEGEAGVG' A
#
# COMPACT_ATOMS: atom_id res chain seq x y z
N MET A 1 12.90 -1.53 9.19
CA MET A 1 11.76 -0.60 9.27
C MET A 1 10.75 -1.10 10.28
N SER A 2 10.31 -0.22 11.18
CA SER A 2 9.17 -0.49 12.04
C SER A 2 7.89 -0.62 11.21
N ARG A 3 6.83 -1.21 11.79
CA ARG A 3 5.52 -1.28 11.14
C ARG A 3 4.98 0.12 10.85
N SER A 4 5.08 1.04 11.80
CA SER A 4 4.55 2.41 11.67
C SER A 4 5.25 3.20 10.55
N GLU A 5 6.57 3.10 10.45
CA GLU A 5 7.33 3.69 9.33
C GLU A 5 6.84 3.17 7.99
N ARG A 6 6.51 1.87 7.92
CA ARG A 6 6.02 1.25 6.69
C ARG A 6 4.63 1.68 6.29
N LEU A 7 3.71 1.79 7.24
CA LEU A 7 2.36 2.30 6.98
C LEU A 7 2.43 3.76 6.49
N LEU A 8 3.30 4.56 7.08
CA LEU A 8 3.53 5.94 6.64
C LEU A 8 4.11 5.99 5.22
N ALA A 9 5.12 5.16 4.92
CA ALA A 9 5.71 5.06 3.59
C ALA A 9 4.69 4.61 2.52
N LEU A 10 3.84 3.63 2.84
CA LEU A 10 2.78 3.15 1.96
C LEU A 10 1.77 4.26 1.63
N ILE A 11 1.28 5.01 2.63
CA ILE A 11 0.38 6.16 2.39
C ILE A 11 1.04 7.20 1.50
N GLN A 12 2.31 7.53 1.77
CA GLN A 12 3.04 8.51 0.95
C GLN A 12 3.23 8.01 -0.48
N CYS A 13 3.48 6.72 -0.68
CA CYS A 13 3.55 6.13 -2.00
C CYS A 13 2.22 6.25 -2.74
N LEU A 14 1.11 5.84 -2.12
CA LEU A 14 -0.23 5.95 -2.71
C LEU A 14 -0.59 7.40 -3.07
N ARG A 15 -0.30 8.37 -2.20
CA ARG A 15 -0.59 9.80 -2.46
C ARG A 15 0.21 10.40 -3.61
N ARG A 16 1.40 9.87 -3.91
CA ARG A 16 2.23 10.35 -5.03
C ARG A 16 1.70 9.86 -6.38
N HIS A 17 0.96 8.77 -6.40
CA HIS A 17 0.44 8.18 -7.61
C HIS A 17 -0.93 8.76 -7.97
N ARG A 18 -1.03 9.37 -9.15
CA ARG A 18 -2.27 9.94 -9.69
C ARG A 18 -3.11 8.92 -10.47
N ARG A 19 -2.59 7.71 -10.63
CA ARG A 19 -3.20 6.59 -11.37
C ARG A 19 -3.13 5.34 -10.48
N PRO A 20 -4.00 4.35 -10.69
CA PRO A 20 -3.88 3.05 -10.04
C PRO A 20 -2.48 2.47 -10.22
N VAL A 21 -1.98 1.83 -9.17
CA VAL A 21 -0.67 1.19 -9.14
C VAL A 21 -0.88 -0.23 -8.68
N SER A 22 -0.28 -1.19 -9.38
CA SER A 22 -0.38 -2.58 -8.97
C SER A 22 0.21 -2.79 -7.58
N GLY A 23 -0.41 -3.68 -6.80
CA GLY A 23 0.15 -4.09 -5.52
C GLY A 23 1.59 -4.60 -5.65
N GLN A 24 1.93 -5.29 -6.75
CA GLN A 24 3.30 -5.78 -6.93
C GLN A 24 4.32 -4.63 -7.02
N ALA A 25 4.02 -3.57 -7.77
CA ALA A 25 4.91 -2.42 -7.87
C ALA A 25 5.09 -1.69 -6.52
N LEU A 26 4.02 -1.55 -5.75
CA LEU A 26 4.08 -0.96 -4.39
C LEU A 26 4.89 -1.85 -3.43
N ALA A 27 4.74 -3.17 -3.52
CA ALA A 27 5.49 -4.12 -2.71
C ALA A 27 6.99 -4.06 -3.02
N ASP A 28 7.34 -4.01 -4.31
CA ASP A 28 8.73 -3.92 -4.78
C ASP A 28 9.37 -2.59 -4.37
N GLU A 29 8.67 -1.46 -4.52
CA GLU A 29 9.15 -0.14 -4.10
C GLU A 29 9.41 -0.06 -2.59
N LEU A 30 8.56 -0.72 -1.79
CA LEU A 30 8.70 -0.76 -0.33
C LEU A 30 9.64 -1.86 0.15
N GLY A 31 10.16 -2.72 -0.74
CA GLY A 31 11.03 -3.84 -0.40
C GLY A 31 10.35 -4.88 0.50
N ILE A 32 9.06 -5.13 0.31
CA ILE A 32 8.25 -6.06 1.11
C ILE A 32 7.55 -7.10 0.25
N SER A 33 7.08 -8.18 0.88
CA SER A 33 6.24 -9.15 0.18
C SER A 33 4.86 -8.58 -0.15
N ILE A 34 4.25 -9.06 -1.24
CA ILE A 34 2.88 -8.72 -1.62
C ILE A 34 1.86 -9.03 -0.50
N ARG A 35 2.07 -10.13 0.25
CA ARG A 35 1.24 -10.50 1.41
C ARG A 35 1.35 -9.45 2.52
N THR A 36 2.55 -8.94 2.78
CA THR A 36 2.77 -7.86 3.76
C THR A 36 2.08 -6.59 3.32
N LEU A 37 2.19 -6.24 2.03
CA LEU A 37 1.50 -5.07 1.48
C LEU A 37 0.00 -5.14 1.71
N TYR A 38 -0.66 -6.23 1.31
CA TYR A 38 -2.12 -6.35 1.48
C TYR A 38 -2.56 -6.31 2.94
N ARG A 39 -1.77 -6.88 3.87
CA ARG A 39 -2.06 -6.77 5.30
C ARG A 39 -1.95 -5.32 5.80
N ASP A 40 -0.98 -4.59 5.29
CA ASP A 40 -0.76 -3.20 5.64
C ASP A 40 -1.84 -2.29 5.00
N ILE A 41 -2.28 -2.56 3.77
CA ILE A 41 -3.47 -1.93 3.15
C ILE A 41 -4.71 -2.17 4.00
N ALA A 42 -4.99 -3.42 4.39
CA ALA A 42 -6.14 -3.74 5.25
C ALA A 42 -6.05 -3.04 6.61
N THR A 43 -4.84 -2.90 7.17
CA THR A 43 -4.61 -2.13 8.39
C THR A 43 -5.00 -0.66 8.20
N LEU A 44 -4.56 -0.05 7.10
CA LEU A 44 -4.84 1.36 6.80
C LEU A 44 -6.33 1.59 6.51
N GLN A 45 -6.99 0.70 5.76
CA GLN A 45 -8.43 0.75 5.53
C GLN A 45 -9.21 0.66 6.84
N GLY A 46 -8.81 -0.25 7.74
CA GLY A 46 -9.40 -0.34 9.08
C GLY A 46 -9.18 0.90 9.96
N GLN A 47 -8.20 1.74 9.62
CA GLN A 47 -7.95 3.05 10.25
C GLN A 47 -8.66 4.21 9.53
N GLY A 48 -9.43 3.94 8.47
CA GLY A 48 -10.19 4.94 7.72
C GLY A 48 -9.44 5.56 6.54
N ALA A 49 -8.32 4.98 6.10
CA ALA A 49 -7.65 5.45 4.89
C ALA A 49 -8.51 5.14 3.64
N PRO A 50 -8.79 6.14 2.78
CA PRO A 50 -9.57 5.93 1.55
C PRO A 50 -8.69 5.28 0.47
N ILE A 51 -8.41 3.99 0.64
CA ILE A 51 -7.60 3.18 -0.27
C ILE A 51 -8.55 2.22 -0.97
N GLU A 52 -8.68 2.39 -2.28
CA GLU A 52 -9.41 1.49 -3.17
C GLU A 52 -8.39 0.68 -3.98
N GLY A 53 -8.75 -0.56 -4.30
CA GLY A 53 -7.92 -1.41 -5.14
C GLY A 53 -8.74 -2.57 -5.67
N GLU A 54 -8.66 -2.80 -6.98
CA GLU A 54 -9.31 -3.93 -7.65
C GLU A 54 -8.26 -4.86 -8.27
N ALA A 55 -8.51 -6.16 -8.18
CA ALA A 55 -7.63 -7.15 -8.79
C ALA A 55 -7.49 -6.90 -10.30
N GLY A 56 -6.25 -6.65 -10.76
CA GLY A 56 -5.95 -6.36 -12.16
C GLY A 56 -5.93 -4.88 -12.56
N VAL A 57 -6.37 -3.97 -11.69
CA VAL A 57 -6.31 -2.51 -11.92
C VAL A 57 -5.19 -1.87 -11.11
N GLY A 58 -5.02 -2.32 -9.87
CA GLY A 58 -4.24 -1.63 -8.83
C GLY A 58 -5.15 -1.27 -7.69
#